data_AF-A0A2V8TL20-F1
#
_entry.id   AF-A0A2V8TL20-F1
#
_cell.length_a   1.000
_cell.length_b   1.000
_cell.length_c   1.000
_cell.angle_alpha   90.00
_cell.angle_beta   90.00
_cell.angle_gamma   90.00
#
_symmetry.space_group_name_H-M   'P 1'
#
loop_
_entity.id
_entity.type
_entity.pdbx_description
1 polymer ?
#
loop_
_entity_poly.entity_id
_entity_poly.type
_entity_poly.pdbx_seq_one_letter_code
_entity_poly.pdbx_strand_id
1 'polypeptide(L)'
;MRGKKMICPIQTKESAEILVDYCAGTLDPGRAAEFEKHSEECADCRRLIEAQREVWERLGGWKPGAVSPDFDSRLYARIAQEEAAPRWSQWRRFLQPAAPYSIWKPVLPLAAACAVLAIGFLIRMPNSRDGAKQVSAENVDIEQVEKTLEDLDMLTPLTVPPARPM
;
A
#
# COMPACT_ATOMS: atom_id res chain seq x y z
N MET A 1 -13.49 -18.23 -39.81
CA MET A 1 -13.39 -17.80 -38.39
C MET A 1 -14.39 -16.67 -38.18
N ARG A 2 -15.51 -16.91 -37.49
CA ARG A 2 -16.47 -15.83 -37.18
C ARG A 2 -15.86 -15.00 -36.06
N GLY A 3 -15.33 -13.83 -36.39
CA GLY A 3 -14.89 -12.85 -35.40
C GLY A 3 -16.06 -12.53 -34.48
N LYS A 4 -15.89 -12.76 -33.18
CA LYS A 4 -16.86 -12.38 -32.15
C LYS A 4 -17.06 -10.87 -32.29
N LYS A 5 -18.26 -10.44 -32.67
CA LYS A 5 -18.57 -9.01 -32.83
C LYS A 5 -18.42 -8.37 -31.45
N MET A 6 -17.45 -7.47 -31.28
CA MET A 6 -17.28 -6.72 -30.04
C MET A 6 -18.56 -5.93 -29.79
N ILE A 7 -19.11 -6.08 -28.58
CA ILE A 7 -20.26 -5.29 -28.14
C ILE A 7 -19.75 -3.87 -27.88
N CYS A 8 -20.50 -2.86 -28.33
CA CYS A 8 -20.09 -1.46 -28.30
C CYS A 8 -19.75 -1.01 -26.86
N PRO A 9 -18.47 -0.74 -26.55
CA PRO A 9 -18.07 -0.46 -25.16
C PRO A 9 -18.65 0.82 -24.57
N ILE A 10 -19.01 1.78 -25.42
CA ILE A 10 -19.64 3.05 -25.00
C ILE A 10 -21.09 2.83 -24.57
N GLN A 11 -21.79 1.89 -25.22
CA GLN A 11 -23.21 1.63 -24.96
C GLN A 11 -23.40 0.63 -23.81
N THR A 12 -22.41 -0.24 -23.56
CA THR A 12 -22.44 -1.19 -22.45
C THR A 12 -21.59 -0.73 -21.28
N LYS A 13 -22.25 -0.43 -20.15
CA LYS A 13 -21.58 -0.05 -18.89
C LYS A 13 -20.54 -1.07 -18.40
N GLU A 14 -20.71 -2.34 -18.76
CA GLU A 14 -19.78 -3.44 -18.42
C GLU A 14 -18.43 -3.36 -19.17
N SER A 15 -18.27 -2.40 -20.09
CA SER A 15 -17.09 -2.27 -20.94
C SER A 15 -16.29 -1.00 -20.67
N ALA A 16 -16.55 -0.31 -19.55
CA ALA A 16 -15.85 0.91 -19.15
C ALA A 16 -14.34 0.69 -19.00
N GLU A 17 -13.91 -0.48 -18.51
CA GLU A 17 -12.49 -0.85 -18.38
C GLU A 17 -11.76 -0.80 -19.72
N ILE A 18 -12.39 -1.29 -20.80
CA ILE A 18 -11.80 -1.27 -22.15
C ILE A 18 -11.51 0.16 -22.59
N LEU A 19 -12.45 1.08 -22.33
CA LEU A 19 -12.30 2.48 -22.71
C LEU A 19 -11.17 3.14 -21.92
N VAL A 20 -11.12 2.92 -20.61
CA VAL A 20 -10.07 3.49 -19.74
C VAL A 20 -8.70 2.95 -20.12
N ASP A 21 -8.57 1.63 -20.28
CA ASP A 21 -7.30 0.98 -20.64
C ASP A 21 -6.83 1.41 -22.03
N TYR A 22 -7.74 1.58 -22.98
CA TYR A 22 -7.40 2.08 -24.32
C TYR A 22 -6.87 3.52 -24.23
N CYS A 23 -7.57 4.41 -23.53
CA CYS A 23 -7.16 5.81 -23.39
C CYS A 23 -5.82 5.96 -22.65
N ALA A 24 -5.54 5.08 -21.68
CA ALA A 24 -4.28 5.03 -20.94
C ALA A 24 -3.13 4.38 -21.74
N GLY A 25 -3.40 3.75 -22.88
CA GLY A 25 -2.41 2.99 -23.65
C GLY A 25 -1.97 1.69 -22.98
N THR A 26 -2.77 1.15 -22.07
CA THR A 26 -2.48 -0.08 -21.29
C THR A 26 -3.28 -1.29 -21.74
N LEU A 27 -4.24 -1.11 -22.66
CA LEU A 27 -5.00 -2.21 -23.22
C LEU A 27 -4.10 -3.16 -24.03
N ASP A 28 -4.32 -4.47 -23.88
CA ASP A 28 -3.64 -5.50 -24.67
C ASP A 28 -3.71 -5.17 -26.19
N PRO A 29 -2.61 -5.28 -26.95
CA PRO A 29 -2.57 -4.90 -28.36
C PRO A 29 -3.61 -5.61 -29.24
N GLY A 30 -3.92 -6.88 -28.95
CA GLY A 30 -4.94 -7.63 -29.66
C GLY A 30 -6.33 -7.05 -29.41
N ARG A 31 -6.65 -6.76 -28.15
CA ARG A 31 -7.91 -6.12 -27.76
C ARG A 31 -8.03 -4.69 -28.27
N ALA A 32 -6.93 -3.94 -28.31
CA ALA A 32 -6.88 -2.60 -28.88
C ALA A 32 -7.20 -2.64 -30.38
N ALA A 33 -6.59 -3.55 -31.14
CA ALA A 33 -6.88 -3.73 -32.57
C ALA A 33 -8.34 -4.15 -32.82
N GLU A 34 -8.92 -5.00 -31.95
CA GLU A 34 -10.34 -5.34 -32.03
C GLU A 34 -11.26 -4.13 -31.77
N PHE A 35 -10.90 -3.27 -30.81
CA PHE A 35 -11.64 -2.05 -30.51
C PHE A 35 -11.52 -1.00 -31.62
N GLU A 36 -10.33 -0.82 -32.18
CA GLU A 36 -10.11 0.07 -33.32
C GLU A 36 -10.89 -0.40 -34.54
N LYS A 37 -10.89 -1.70 -34.83
CA LYS A 37 -11.73 -2.28 -35.88
C LYS A 37 -13.22 -2.04 -35.63
N HIS A 38 -13.67 -2.16 -34.38
CA HIS A 38 -15.06 -1.83 -34.04
C HIS A 38 -15.38 -0.34 -34.30
N SER A 39 -14.43 0.57 -34.08
CA SER A 39 -14.61 2.01 -34.34
C SER A 39 -14.79 2.37 -35.82
N GLU A 40 -14.31 1.51 -36.74
CA GLU A 40 -14.56 1.69 -38.17
C GLU A 40 -16.06 1.57 -38.50
N GLU A 41 -16.79 0.75 -37.74
CA GLU A 41 -18.24 0.52 -37.92
C GLU A 41 -19.11 1.34 -36.95
N CYS A 42 -18.58 1.77 -35.81
CA CYS A 42 -19.33 2.49 -34.76
C CYS A 42 -18.90 3.96 -34.65
N ALA A 43 -19.80 4.87 -35.01
CA ALA A 43 -19.55 6.32 -34.98
C ALA A 43 -19.22 6.86 -33.57
N ASP A 44 -19.84 6.34 -32.52
CA ASP A 44 -19.58 6.80 -31.15
C ASP A 44 -18.18 6.43 -30.68
N CYS A 45 -17.76 5.17 -30.94
CA CYS A 45 -16.41 4.70 -30.62
C CYS A 45 -15.36 5.45 -31.43
N ARG A 46 -15.64 5.76 -32.71
CA ARG A 46 -14.75 6.58 -33.55
C ARG A 46 -14.53 7.98 -32.96
N ARG A 47 -15.62 8.67 -32.58
CA ARG A 47 -15.54 10.00 -31.97
C ARG A 47 -14.71 9.99 -30.68
N LEU A 48 -14.82 8.93 -29.88
CA LEU A 48 -14.02 8.78 -28.66
C LEU A 48 -12.53 8.67 -28.97
N ILE A 49 -12.14 7.83 -29.95
CA ILE A 49 -10.74 7.66 -30.36
C ILE A 49 -10.17 8.98 -30.90
N GLU A 50 -10.95 9.68 -31.74
CA GLU A 50 -10.56 10.99 -32.29
C GLU A 50 -10.35 12.03 -31.19
N ALA A 51 -11.30 12.12 -30.24
CA ALA A 51 -11.19 13.04 -29.10
C ALA A 51 -9.99 12.71 -28.20
N GLN A 52 -9.73 11.43 -27.94
CA GLN A 52 -8.58 11.00 -27.16
C GLN A 52 -7.26 11.36 -27.85
N ARG A 53 -7.18 11.14 -29.18
CA ARG A 53 -6.00 11.51 -29.98
C ARG A 53 -5.75 13.01 -29.95
N GLU A 54 -6.80 13.81 -30.09
CA GLU A 54 -6.70 15.27 -30.01
C GLU A 54 -6.19 15.75 -28.64
N VAL A 55 -6.68 15.17 -27.55
CA VAL A 55 -6.18 15.48 -26.20
C VAL A 55 -4.70 15.15 -26.08
N TRP A 56 -4.28 13.97 -26.53
CA TRP A 56 -2.87 13.57 -26.49
C TRP A 56 -1.98 14.46 -27.36
N GLU A 57 -2.43 14.87 -28.54
CA GLU A 57 -1.69 15.80 -29.40
C GLU A 57 -1.53 17.17 -28.73
N ARG A 58 -2.60 17.71 -28.13
CA ARG A 58 -2.57 18.98 -27.39
C ARG A 58 -1.64 18.91 -26.18
N LEU A 59 -1.66 17.80 -25.43
CA LEU A 59 -0.75 17.57 -24.31
C LEU A 59 0.70 17.37 -24.77
N GLY A 60 0.93 16.74 -25.92
CA GLY A 60 2.27 16.60 -26.51
C GLY A 60 2.90 17.94 -26.90
N GLY A 61 2.09 18.94 -27.25
CA GLY A 61 2.54 20.31 -27.50
C GLY A 61 2.77 21.15 -26.23
N TRP A 62 2.35 20.66 -25.05
CA TRP A 62 2.51 21.40 -23.80
C TRP A 62 3.98 21.44 -23.38
N LYS A 63 4.52 22.65 -23.26
CA LYS A 63 5.86 22.87 -22.72
C LYS A 63 5.76 23.19 -21.23
N PRO A 64 6.48 22.48 -20.35
CA PRO A 64 6.53 22.84 -18.95
C PRO A 64 7.12 24.26 -18.80
N GLY A 65 6.64 24.99 -17.79
CA GLY A 65 7.20 26.29 -17.44
C GLY A 65 8.67 26.18 -17.04
N ALA A 66 9.40 27.30 -17.16
CA ALA A 66 10.78 27.36 -16.67
C ALA A 66 10.81 27.03 -15.18
N VAL A 67 11.71 26.12 -14.80
CA VAL A 67 11.96 25.79 -13.39
C VAL A 67 12.75 26.93 -12.76
N SER A 68 12.54 27.17 -11.46
CA SER A 68 13.30 28.19 -10.71
C SER A 68 14.81 27.88 -10.77
N PRO A 69 15.70 28.87 -10.96
CA PRO A 69 17.15 28.65 -11.07
C PRO A 69 17.78 27.94 -9.87
N ASP A 70 17.17 28.06 -8.69
CA ASP A 70 17.62 27.51 -7.42
C ASP A 70 16.88 26.23 -7.00
N PHE A 71 16.02 25.68 -7.87
CA PHE A 71 15.21 24.50 -7.56
C PHE A 71 16.07 23.30 -7.14
N ASP A 72 17.09 22.97 -7.93
CA ASP A 72 17.97 21.83 -7.66
C ASP A 72 18.72 22.01 -6.35
N SER A 73 19.28 23.20 -6.11
CA SER A 73 19.99 23.51 -4.86
C SER A 73 19.07 23.36 -3.65
N ARG A 74 17.83 23.83 -3.73
CA ARG A 74 16.83 23.70 -2.66
C ARG A 74 16.38 22.26 -2.46
N LEU A 75 16.19 21.51 -3.55
CA LEU A 75 15.81 20.10 -3.52
C LEU A 75 16.90 19.28 -2.83
N TYR A 76 18.16 19.41 -3.25
CA TYR A 76 19.27 18.67 -2.66
C TYR A 76 19.57 19.11 -1.23
N ALA A 77 19.45 20.41 -0.91
CA ALA A 77 19.56 20.86 0.47
C ALA A 77 18.48 20.22 1.36
N ARG A 78 17.26 20.03 0.85
CA ARG A 78 16.19 19.36 1.59
C ARG A 78 16.43 17.86 1.74
N ILE A 79 16.86 17.18 0.68
CA ILE A 79 17.20 15.74 0.74
C ILE A 79 18.32 15.51 1.77
N ALA A 80 19.40 16.29 1.71
CA ALA A 80 20.52 16.20 2.65
C ALA A 80 20.08 16.47 4.10
N GLN A 81 19.16 17.40 4.34
CA GLN A 81 18.59 17.62 5.67
C GLN A 81 17.80 16.42 6.19
N GLU A 82 17.02 15.74 5.33
CA GLU A 82 16.25 14.57 5.73
C GLU A 82 17.16 13.34 5.95
N GLU A 83 18.23 13.20 5.17
CA GLU A 83 19.24 12.13 5.35
C GLU A 83 20.11 12.35 6.60
N ALA A 84 20.50 13.59 6.86
CA ALA A 84 21.25 13.96 8.07
C ALA A 84 20.36 14.01 9.33
N ALA A 85 19.03 13.95 9.17
CA ALA A 85 18.12 14.00 10.30
C ALA A 85 18.31 12.72 11.15
N PRO A 86 18.58 12.87 12.46
CA PRO A 86 18.80 11.71 13.33
C PRO A 86 17.53 10.86 13.43
N ARG A 87 17.66 9.52 13.54
CA ARG A 87 16.52 8.57 13.52
C ARG A 87 15.40 8.91 14.52
N TRP A 88 15.72 9.57 15.65
CA TRP A 88 14.71 10.01 16.62
C TRP A 88 13.80 11.14 16.09
N SER A 89 14.25 11.93 15.11
CA SER A 89 13.43 12.96 14.44
C SER A 89 12.31 12.35 13.58
N GLN A 90 12.49 11.11 13.11
CA GLN A 90 11.46 10.35 12.39
C GLN A 90 10.29 10.01 13.31
N TRP A 91 10.57 9.70 14.59
CA TRP A 91 9.54 9.46 15.61
C TRP A 91 8.77 10.75 15.92
N ARG A 92 9.46 11.90 15.94
CA ARG A 92 8.82 13.22 16.10
C ARG A 92 7.88 13.54 14.95
N ARG A 93 8.14 13.05 13.73
CA ARG A 93 7.23 13.19 12.57
C ARG A 93 5.99 12.31 12.68
N PHE A 94 6.11 11.12 13.27
CA PHE A 94 4.95 10.28 13.63
C PHE A 94 4.13 10.84 14.79
N LEU A 95 4.79 11.53 15.72
CA LEU A 95 4.15 12.22 16.85
C LEU A 95 3.64 13.62 16.50
N GLN A 96 3.96 14.14 15.31
CA GLN A 96 3.41 15.40 14.84
C GLN A 96 1.97 15.17 14.38
N PRO A 97 0.99 15.84 15.00
CA PRO A 97 -0.38 15.71 14.54
C PRO A 97 -0.54 16.20 13.12
N ALA A 98 -1.17 15.38 12.29
CA ALA A 98 -1.70 15.80 10.99
C ALA A 98 -2.88 16.79 11.11
N ALA A 99 -3.32 17.10 12.33
CA ALA A 99 -4.52 17.88 12.60
C ALA A 99 -4.20 19.21 13.31
N PRO A 100 -4.91 20.31 12.98
CA PRO A 100 -4.70 21.61 13.62
C PRO A 100 -4.94 21.55 15.13
N TYR A 101 -4.24 22.44 15.85
CA TYR A 101 -4.06 22.58 17.31
C TYR A 101 -5.34 22.50 18.19
N SER A 102 -6.53 22.41 17.59
CA SER A 102 -7.84 22.41 18.25
C SER A 102 -8.31 21.03 18.74
N ILE A 103 -7.77 19.92 18.23
CA ILE A 103 -8.28 18.55 18.52
C ILE A 103 -7.54 17.87 19.68
N TRP A 104 -6.48 18.47 20.23
CA TRP A 104 -5.61 17.84 21.25
C TRP A 104 -6.11 17.96 22.70
N LYS A 105 -7.20 18.69 22.94
CA LYS A 105 -7.73 18.91 24.29
C LYS A 105 -8.22 17.66 25.06
N PRO A 106 -8.63 16.52 24.47
CA PRO A 106 -9.09 15.37 25.25
C PRO A 106 -7.98 14.34 25.58
N VAL A 107 -6.73 14.53 25.13
CA VAL A 107 -5.65 13.57 25.42
C VAL A 107 -5.24 13.61 26.90
N LEU A 108 -5.32 14.79 27.53
CA LEU A 108 -5.00 14.98 28.94
C LEU A 108 -5.91 14.18 29.90
N PRO A 109 -7.27 14.25 29.79
CA PRO A 109 -8.14 13.46 30.65
C PRO A 109 -8.07 11.96 30.39
N LEU A 110 -7.84 11.53 29.13
CA LEU A 110 -7.71 10.11 28.80
C LEU A 110 -6.42 9.50 29.41
N ALA A 111 -5.29 10.20 29.32
CA ALA A 111 -4.05 9.77 29.96
C ALA A 111 -4.17 9.72 31.49
N ALA A 112 -4.85 10.69 32.09
CA ALA A 112 -5.13 10.70 33.52
C ALA A 112 -6.03 9.52 33.94
N ALA A 113 -7.07 9.19 33.17
CA ALA A 113 -7.93 8.03 33.43
C ALA A 113 -7.15 6.71 33.35
N CYS A 114 -6.29 6.55 32.33
CA CYS A 114 -5.42 5.37 32.21
C CYS A 114 -4.42 5.27 33.37
N ALA A 115 -3.83 6.38 33.81
CA ALA A 115 -2.93 6.41 34.97
C ALA A 115 -3.66 6.06 36.27
N VAL A 116 -4.86 6.58 36.48
CA VAL A 116 -5.71 6.26 37.65
C VAL A 116 -6.11 4.79 37.65
N LEU A 117 -6.45 4.21 36.48
CA LEU A 117 -6.73 2.78 36.36
C LEU A 117 -5.48 1.92 36.64
N ALA A 118 -4.31 2.31 36.15
CA ALA A 118 -3.05 1.61 36.41
C ALA A 118 -2.65 1.66 37.90
N ILE A 119 -2.77 2.84 38.53
CA ILE A 119 -2.53 3.04 39.97
C ILE A 119 -3.56 2.24 40.78
N GLY A 120 -4.84 2.30 40.39
CA GLY A 120 -5.91 1.51 41.00
C GLY A 120 -5.65 0.02 40.89
N PHE A 121 -5.17 -0.47 39.76
CA PHE A 121 -4.80 -1.86 39.55
C PHE A 121 -3.59 -2.28 40.41
N LEU A 122 -2.58 -1.41 40.54
CA LEU A 122 -1.43 -1.63 41.42
C LEU A 122 -1.81 -1.69 42.91
N ILE A 123 -2.76 -0.86 43.35
CA ILE A 123 -3.27 -0.85 44.73
C ILE A 123 -4.24 -2.01 44.98
N ARG A 124 -5.00 -2.41 43.95
CA ARG A 124 -6.02 -3.47 44.01
C ARG A 124 -5.45 -4.86 43.81
N MET A 125 -4.19 -5.02 43.42
CA MET A 125 -3.48 -6.28 43.61
C MET A 125 -3.30 -6.50 45.11
N PRO A 126 -4.11 -7.35 45.79
CA PRO A 126 -3.68 -7.86 47.08
C PRO A 126 -2.33 -8.50 46.83
N ASN A 127 -1.38 -8.21 47.71
CA ASN A 127 -0.07 -8.83 47.75
C ASN A 127 -0.28 -10.36 47.80
N SER A 128 -0.33 -11.02 46.64
CA SER A 128 -0.33 -12.47 46.47
C SER A 128 1.06 -12.96 46.86
N ARG A 129 1.39 -12.83 48.15
CA ARG A 129 2.62 -13.33 48.74
C ARG A 129 2.42 -14.62 49.52
N ASP A 130 1.19 -15.09 49.71
CA ASP A 130 0.95 -16.37 50.37
C ASP A 130 -0.07 -17.19 49.58
N GLY A 131 0.42 -18.14 48.77
CA GLY A 131 -0.41 -19.26 48.33
C GLY A 131 -0.46 -19.62 46.85
N ALA A 132 0.64 -19.55 46.10
CA ALA A 132 0.88 -20.48 44.99
C ALA A 132 2.37 -20.51 44.62
N LYS A 133 3.01 -21.63 44.96
CA LYS A 133 4.31 -22.12 44.51
C LYS A 133 4.88 -21.40 43.27
N GLN A 134 6.07 -20.80 43.46
CA GLN A 134 7.25 -21.13 42.67
C GLN A 134 6.98 -21.61 41.23
N VAL A 135 6.76 -20.65 40.33
CA VAL A 135 7.22 -20.71 38.94
C VAL A 135 8.00 -19.41 38.76
N SER A 136 9.14 -19.22 39.46
CA SER A 136 10.44 -19.70 38.98
C SER A 136 10.36 -19.99 37.49
N ALA A 137 10.73 -18.98 36.69
CA ALA A 137 11.16 -19.12 35.30
C ALA A 137 11.10 -20.55 34.80
N GLU A 138 9.97 -20.97 34.23
CA GLU A 138 9.94 -22.19 33.44
C GLU A 138 10.57 -21.79 32.11
N ASN A 139 11.90 -21.83 32.16
CA ASN A 139 12.78 -22.10 31.06
C ASN A 139 12.01 -23.00 30.11
N VAL A 140 11.55 -22.45 28.98
CA VAL A 140 11.06 -23.25 27.88
C VAL A 140 12.25 -24.10 27.49
N ASP A 141 12.19 -25.35 27.94
CA ASP A 141 13.30 -26.28 27.89
C ASP A 141 13.74 -26.40 26.44
N ILE A 142 15.03 -26.18 26.18
CA ILE A 142 15.58 -26.20 24.81
C ILE A 142 15.26 -27.54 24.13
N GLU A 143 15.13 -28.61 24.93
CA GLU A 143 14.70 -29.95 24.51
C GLU A 143 13.26 -29.99 23.96
N GLN A 144 12.37 -29.14 24.47
CA GLN A 144 10.98 -29.03 24.01
C GLN A 144 10.89 -28.31 22.66
N VAL A 145 11.81 -27.38 22.40
CA VAL A 145 11.95 -26.69 21.11
C VAL A 145 12.52 -27.62 20.04
N GLU A 146 13.51 -28.45 20.38
CA GLU A 146 14.04 -29.49 19.48
C GLU A 146 12.95 -30.49 19.07
N LYS A 147 12.14 -30.96 20.03
CA LYS A 147 11.04 -31.88 19.75
C LYS A 147 9.99 -31.28 18.81
N THR A 148 9.69 -29.97 18.95
CA THR A 148 8.77 -29.29 18.03
C THR A 148 9.37 -29.01 16.65
N LEU A 149 10.69 -28.90 16.53
CA LEU A 149 11.38 -28.77 15.24
C LEU A 149 11.43 -30.11 14.49
N GLU A 150 11.63 -31.22 15.20
CA GLU A 150 11.58 -32.57 14.63
C GLU A 150 10.18 -32.93 14.10
N ASP A 151 9.12 -32.56 14.84
CA ASP A 151 7.73 -32.74 14.39
C ASP A 151 7.41 -31.91 13.13
N LEU A 152 8.05 -30.75 12.98
CA LEU A 152 7.88 -29.88 11.80
C LEU A 152 8.64 -30.43 10.58
N ASP A 153 9.82 -31.03 10.78
CA ASP A 153 10.60 -31.66 9.72
C ASP A 153 9.89 -32.91 9.15
N MET A 154 9.20 -33.65 10.01
CA MET A 154 8.39 -34.81 9.61
C MET A 154 7.15 -34.41 8.76
N LEU A 155 6.73 -33.15 8.80
CA LEU A 155 5.62 -32.59 8.01
C LEU A 155 6.08 -31.95 6.68
N THR A 156 7.39 -31.80 6.45
CA THR A 156 7.98 -31.25 5.22
C THR A 156 8.03 -32.14 3.96
N PRO A 157 7.54 -33.40 3.87
CA PRO A 157 7.63 -34.16 2.63
C PRO A 157 6.72 -33.68 1.48
N LEU A 158 5.87 -32.66 1.66
CA LEU A 158 4.84 -32.30 0.68
C LEU A 158 5.05 -30.98 -0.08
N THR A 159 6.22 -30.32 -0.02
CA THR A 159 6.37 -29.02 -0.73
C THR A 159 7.72 -28.72 -1.39
N VAL A 160 8.50 -29.73 -1.80
CA VAL A 160 9.70 -29.49 -2.64
C VAL A 160 9.46 -29.94 -4.10
N PRO A 161 9.18 -29.02 -5.05
CA PRO A 161 9.33 -29.32 -6.48
C PRO A 161 10.83 -29.35 -6.86
N PRO A 162 11.27 -30.22 -7.79
CA PRO A 162 12.69 -30.45 -8.08
C PRO A 162 13.36 -29.25 -8.75
N ALA A 163 14.54 -28.88 -8.24
CA ALA A 163 15.44 -27.91 -8.85
C ALA A 163 15.95 -28.43 -10.21
N ARG A 164 15.88 -27.58 -11.24
CA ARG A 164 16.37 -27.86 -12.61
C ARG A 164 17.87 -27.51 -12.70
N PRO A 165 18.75 -28.41 -13.16
CA PRO A 165 20.18 -28.11 -13.30
C PRO A 165 20.45 -27.22 -14.53
N MET A 166 21.48 -26.37 -14.41
CA MET A 166 22.13 -25.65 -15.53
C MET A 166 22.95 -26.59 -16.39
#